data_AF-A0A399EUA3-F1
#
_entry.id   AF-A0A399EUA3-F1
#
_cell.length_a   1.000
_cell.length_b   1.000
_cell.length_c   1.000
_cell.angle_alpha   90.00
_cell.angle_beta   90.00
_cell.angle_gamma   90.00
#
_symmetry.space_group_name_H-M   'P 1'
#
loop_
_entity.id
_entity.type
_entity.pdbx_description
1 polymer ?
#
loop_
_entity_poly.entity_id
_entity_poly.type
_entity_poly.pdbx_seq_one_letter_code
_entity_poly.pdbx_strand_id
1 'polypeptide(L)'
;MNLQTHKVLILTVGQTIEPLEFSLTEHAPLGGVVFVASQWSYPVAGELLKRYGDQFRHHTLLLDDHEDLGEAYRKGMEALQKALEWDGRPVLVDISGGTKTMVAGLVLALSGKGITFSYVGGTKRDAQGRVVSGSERMRLLEDPTYRYGLREWEGFRRAWNGADFRAARDFLSELLARPLTPSEQRFYTHLKGVSEAMLDWDLFHHKAAWQKLEAHLEPALTIAEAWGHGAKVRVLEGLKDAKTRLRAILDKENKPTFALLADLLANAERRAARGRYDDALARLYRAIEMAVEADILERTGVLLYDETTFVGEYEKHRPWAKRYREAVGLREALNVAMGFDGALGCSNTLAQRLYAEYTNNGKLGNFVRQRNQSILAHGHQPVSVTHYTEFRDYLVGLGLRPAPAWPSW
;
A
#
# COMPACT_ATOMS: atom_id res chain seq x y z
N MET A 1 -32.60 6.61 -24.84
CA MET A 1 -32.19 5.28 -25.29
C MET A 1 -32.23 4.35 -24.10
N ASN A 2 -33.16 3.39 -24.10
CA ASN A 2 -33.26 2.35 -23.08
C ASN A 2 -31.96 1.53 -23.08
N LEU A 3 -31.12 1.69 -22.07
CA LEU A 3 -30.11 0.70 -21.75
C LEU A 3 -30.85 -0.54 -21.25
N GLN A 4 -31.28 -1.42 -22.14
CA GLN A 4 -31.56 -2.80 -21.76
C GLN A 4 -30.24 -3.32 -21.16
N THR A 5 -30.21 -3.46 -19.84
CA THR A 5 -29.05 -3.94 -19.13
C THR A 5 -28.77 -5.37 -19.59
N HIS A 6 -27.59 -5.61 -20.16
CA HIS A 6 -27.11 -6.95 -20.57
C HIS A 6 -26.76 -7.78 -19.32
N LYS A 7 -27.76 -7.98 -18.47
CA LYS A 7 -27.65 -8.66 -17.19
C LYS A 7 -27.37 -10.14 -17.40
N VAL A 8 -26.28 -10.65 -16.84
CA VAL A 8 -25.98 -12.09 -16.81
C VAL A 8 -26.35 -12.65 -15.43
N LEU A 9 -26.99 -13.80 -15.42
CA LEU A 9 -27.28 -14.56 -14.20
C LEU A 9 -26.40 -15.80 -14.12
N ILE A 10 -25.64 -15.95 -13.04
CA ILE A 10 -25.05 -17.23 -12.65
C ILE A 10 -26.05 -17.90 -11.70
N LEU A 11 -26.52 -19.09 -12.03
CA LEU A 11 -27.59 -19.76 -11.30
C LEU A 11 -27.10 -21.12 -10.80
N THR A 12 -27.01 -21.31 -9.49
CA THR A 12 -26.76 -22.64 -8.92
C THR A 12 -28.01 -23.50 -9.03
N VAL A 13 -27.86 -24.73 -9.51
CA VAL A 13 -28.99 -25.60 -9.81
C VAL A 13 -29.10 -26.68 -8.74
N GLY A 14 -30.26 -26.74 -8.09
CA GLY A 14 -30.64 -27.79 -7.15
C GLY A 14 -31.67 -28.75 -7.74
N GLN A 15 -32.27 -29.59 -6.90
CA GLN A 15 -33.31 -30.53 -7.34
C GLN A 15 -34.71 -29.91 -7.45
N THR A 16 -34.94 -28.77 -6.78
CA THR A 16 -36.23 -28.07 -6.78
C THR A 16 -36.23 -27.01 -7.87
N ILE A 17 -37.18 -27.08 -8.81
CA ILE A 17 -37.18 -26.24 -10.02
C ILE A 17 -37.85 -24.88 -9.79
N GLU A 18 -38.84 -24.81 -8.91
CA GLU A 18 -39.72 -23.64 -8.74
C GLU A 18 -38.96 -22.38 -8.30
N PRO A 19 -38.02 -22.41 -7.33
CA PRO A 19 -37.22 -21.24 -6.97
C PRO A 19 -36.32 -20.77 -8.11
N LEU A 20 -35.89 -21.68 -8.98
CA LEU A 20 -35.03 -21.38 -10.13
C LEU A 20 -35.83 -20.71 -11.24
N GLU A 21 -37.04 -21.19 -11.52
CA GLU A 21 -37.99 -20.54 -12.45
C GLU A 21 -38.37 -19.13 -11.97
N PHE A 22 -38.62 -18.98 -10.67
CA PHE A 22 -38.88 -17.68 -10.05
C PHE A 22 -37.69 -16.73 -10.24
N SER A 23 -36.46 -17.20 -9.97
CA SER A 23 -35.23 -16.43 -10.18
C SER A 23 -35.05 -15.98 -11.64
N LEU A 24 -35.23 -16.87 -12.61
CA LEU A 24 -35.12 -16.56 -14.04
C LEU A 24 -36.14 -15.49 -14.46
N THR A 25 -37.38 -15.62 -13.99
CA THR A 25 -38.48 -14.71 -14.32
C THR A 25 -38.24 -13.32 -13.73
N GLU A 26 -37.94 -13.23 -12.45
CA GLU A 26 -37.75 -11.96 -11.74
C GLU A 26 -36.49 -11.22 -12.19
N HIS A 27 -35.38 -11.94 -12.42
CA HIS A 27 -34.16 -11.28 -12.88
C HIS A 27 -34.19 -10.88 -14.34
N ALA A 28 -34.95 -11.60 -15.19
CA ALA A 28 -35.01 -11.41 -16.63
C ALA A 28 -33.61 -11.21 -17.27
N PRO A 29 -32.72 -12.23 -17.23
CA PRO A 29 -31.32 -12.08 -17.61
C PRO A 29 -31.14 -12.05 -19.13
N LEU A 30 -31.42 -10.90 -19.75
CA LEU A 30 -31.28 -10.67 -21.21
C LEU A 30 -29.83 -10.88 -21.70
N GLY A 31 -28.86 -10.73 -20.80
CA GLY A 31 -27.46 -11.03 -21.04
C GLY A 31 -27.12 -12.50 -20.85
N GLY A 32 -28.03 -13.43 -20.57
CA GLY A 32 -27.71 -14.85 -20.52
C GLY A 32 -27.59 -15.46 -19.13
N VAL A 33 -27.57 -16.79 -19.11
CA VAL A 33 -27.55 -17.61 -17.90
C VAL A 33 -26.40 -18.60 -17.91
N VAL A 34 -25.54 -18.55 -16.88
CA VAL A 34 -24.56 -19.60 -16.61
C VAL A 34 -25.10 -20.50 -15.51
N PHE A 35 -25.53 -21.71 -15.89
CA PHE A 35 -25.99 -22.71 -14.94
C PHE A 35 -24.79 -23.40 -14.29
N VAL A 36 -24.78 -23.47 -12.96
CA VAL A 36 -23.80 -24.24 -12.20
C VAL A 36 -24.54 -25.41 -11.54
N ALA A 37 -24.47 -26.58 -12.17
CA ALA A 37 -25.20 -27.78 -11.78
C ALA A 37 -24.23 -28.88 -11.34
N SER A 38 -24.70 -29.87 -10.58
CA SER A 38 -23.97 -31.12 -10.38
C SER A 38 -24.51 -32.20 -11.31
N GLN A 39 -23.82 -33.35 -11.39
CA GLN A 39 -24.33 -34.54 -12.10
C GLN A 39 -25.79 -34.87 -11.71
N TRP A 40 -26.16 -34.62 -10.45
CA TRP A 40 -27.48 -34.90 -9.90
C TRP A 40 -28.53 -33.85 -10.24
N SER A 41 -28.15 -32.57 -10.36
CA SER A 41 -29.07 -31.48 -10.68
C SER A 41 -29.08 -31.06 -12.15
N TYR A 42 -28.20 -31.64 -12.98
CA TYR A 42 -28.15 -31.41 -14.42
C TYR A 42 -29.49 -31.65 -15.15
N PRO A 43 -30.29 -32.68 -14.83
CA PRO A 43 -31.61 -32.85 -15.44
C PRO A 43 -32.54 -31.65 -15.20
N VAL A 44 -32.45 -31.00 -14.04
CA VAL A 44 -33.24 -29.79 -13.72
C VAL A 44 -32.78 -28.60 -14.58
N ALA A 45 -31.48 -28.44 -14.80
CA ALA A 45 -30.96 -27.44 -15.73
C ALA A 45 -31.48 -27.69 -17.16
N GLY A 46 -31.50 -28.96 -17.60
CA GLY A 46 -32.07 -29.35 -18.89
C GLY A 46 -33.56 -29.01 -19.04
N GLU A 47 -34.35 -29.23 -18.00
CA GLU A 47 -35.78 -28.87 -18.00
C GLU A 47 -35.98 -27.34 -18.05
N LEU A 48 -35.18 -26.57 -17.30
CA LEU A 48 -35.20 -25.10 -17.39
C LEU A 48 -34.85 -24.61 -18.80
N LEU A 49 -33.84 -25.21 -19.43
CA LEU A 49 -33.47 -24.87 -20.82
C LEU A 49 -34.57 -25.22 -21.81
N LYS A 50 -35.26 -26.34 -21.63
CA LYS A 50 -36.40 -26.72 -22.48
C LYS A 50 -37.55 -25.70 -22.39
N ARG A 51 -37.77 -25.13 -21.20
CA ARG A 51 -38.86 -24.17 -20.95
C ARG A 51 -38.52 -22.73 -21.31
N TYR A 52 -37.27 -22.30 -21.06
CA TYR A 52 -36.86 -20.89 -21.10
C TYR A 52 -35.63 -20.62 -21.99
N GLY A 53 -34.95 -21.65 -22.50
CA GLY A 53 -33.65 -21.52 -23.16
C GLY A 53 -33.64 -20.65 -24.42
N ASP A 54 -34.78 -20.53 -25.12
CA ASP A 54 -34.92 -19.65 -26.29
C ASP A 54 -34.93 -18.15 -25.94
N GLN A 55 -35.07 -17.82 -24.64
CA GLN A 55 -35.17 -16.44 -24.17
C GLN A 55 -33.80 -15.80 -23.86
N PHE A 56 -32.73 -16.60 -23.79
CA PHE A 56 -31.41 -16.13 -23.38
C PHE A 56 -30.27 -17.02 -23.88
N ARG A 57 -29.07 -16.46 -24.03
CA ARG A 57 -27.85 -17.26 -24.22
C ARG A 57 -27.56 -18.06 -22.94
N HIS A 58 -27.05 -19.29 -23.06
CA HIS A 58 -26.80 -20.13 -21.89
C HIS A 58 -25.49 -20.90 -21.99
N HIS A 59 -24.96 -21.28 -20.82
CA HIS A 59 -23.83 -22.16 -20.66
C HIS A 59 -24.01 -22.96 -19.38
N THR A 60 -23.65 -24.25 -19.38
CA THR A 60 -23.77 -25.10 -18.19
C THR A 60 -22.40 -25.59 -17.79
N LEU A 61 -22.04 -25.28 -16.54
CA LEU A 61 -20.88 -25.82 -15.85
C LEU A 61 -21.35 -26.92 -14.93
N LEU A 62 -20.75 -28.10 -15.10
CA LEU A 62 -21.09 -29.29 -14.35
C LEU A 62 -20.03 -29.56 -13.28
N LEU A 63 -20.48 -29.80 -12.05
CA LEU A 63 -19.68 -30.31 -10.96
C LEU A 63 -19.79 -31.84 -10.94
N ASP A 64 -18.64 -32.50 -10.82
CA ASP A 64 -18.56 -33.95 -10.64
C ASP A 64 -18.97 -34.35 -9.22
N ASP A 65 -18.44 -33.65 -8.21
CA ASP A 65 -18.85 -33.81 -6.81
C ASP A 65 -19.50 -32.54 -6.24
N HIS A 66 -20.76 -32.65 -5.85
CA HIS A 66 -21.51 -31.53 -5.26
C HIS A 66 -21.17 -31.25 -3.80
N GLU A 67 -20.39 -32.13 -3.16
CA GLU A 67 -19.85 -31.96 -1.82
C GLU A 67 -18.36 -31.54 -1.82
N ASP A 68 -17.75 -31.33 -3.01
CA ASP A 68 -16.41 -30.77 -3.10
C ASP A 68 -16.46 -29.23 -3.15
N LEU A 69 -16.08 -28.61 -2.04
CA LEU A 69 -16.00 -27.15 -1.90
C LEU A 69 -15.00 -26.50 -2.87
N GLY A 70 -13.85 -27.16 -3.11
CA GLY A 70 -12.80 -26.66 -3.99
C GLY A 70 -13.22 -26.72 -5.46
N GLU A 71 -13.95 -27.76 -5.84
CA GLU A 71 -14.57 -27.84 -7.16
C GLU A 71 -15.61 -26.75 -7.36
N ALA A 72 -16.52 -26.58 -6.40
CA ALA A 72 -17.53 -25.52 -6.43
C ALA A 72 -16.90 -24.13 -6.54
N TYR A 73 -15.81 -23.86 -5.82
CA TYR A 73 -15.05 -22.62 -5.93
C TYR A 73 -14.53 -22.39 -7.36
N ARG A 74 -13.88 -23.40 -7.95
CA ARG A 74 -13.31 -23.31 -9.30
C ARG A 74 -14.39 -23.09 -10.35
N LYS A 75 -15.52 -23.81 -10.24
CA LYS A 75 -16.69 -23.64 -11.13
C LYS A 75 -17.34 -22.28 -10.96
N GLY A 76 -17.35 -21.69 -9.77
CA GLY A 76 -17.73 -20.30 -9.56
C GLY A 76 -16.84 -19.32 -10.35
N MET A 77 -15.52 -19.52 -10.30
CA MET A 77 -14.57 -18.70 -11.06
C MET A 77 -14.74 -18.84 -12.59
N GLU A 78 -14.92 -20.08 -13.08
CA GLU A 78 -15.23 -20.35 -14.49
C GLU A 78 -16.56 -19.69 -14.91
N ALA A 79 -17.58 -19.74 -14.04
CA ALA A 79 -18.87 -19.13 -14.32
C ALA A 79 -18.77 -17.61 -14.47
N LEU A 80 -18.01 -16.96 -13.59
CA LEU A 80 -17.75 -15.52 -13.70
C LEU A 80 -16.97 -15.18 -14.96
N GLN A 81 -15.92 -15.94 -15.27
CA GLN A 81 -15.17 -15.74 -16.51
C GLN A 81 -16.10 -15.82 -17.73
N LYS A 82 -17.01 -16.80 -17.75
CA LYS A 82 -17.99 -16.93 -18.83
C LYS A 82 -18.96 -15.74 -18.91
N ALA A 83 -19.44 -15.27 -17.76
CA ALA A 83 -20.30 -14.10 -17.69
C ALA A 83 -19.61 -12.82 -18.21
N LEU A 84 -18.30 -12.70 -18.00
CA LEU A 84 -17.50 -11.56 -18.47
C LEU A 84 -17.16 -11.64 -19.96
N GLU A 85 -16.88 -12.83 -20.53
CA GLU A 85 -16.75 -13.04 -21.98
C GLU A 85 -17.97 -12.54 -22.76
N TRP A 86 -19.11 -12.59 -22.09
CA TRP A 86 -20.42 -12.20 -22.56
C TRP A 86 -20.69 -10.70 -22.45
N ASP A 87 -19.74 -9.90 -21.95
CA ASP A 87 -19.91 -8.49 -21.61
C ASP A 87 -21.10 -8.24 -20.66
N GLY A 88 -21.31 -9.17 -19.74
CA GLY A 88 -22.42 -9.14 -18.79
C GLY A 88 -22.30 -8.01 -17.79
N ARG A 89 -23.23 -7.06 -17.82
CA ARG A 89 -23.37 -6.02 -16.78
C ARG A 89 -24.84 -5.69 -16.49
N PRO A 90 -25.29 -5.79 -15.22
CA PRO A 90 -24.59 -6.37 -14.07
C PRO A 90 -24.51 -7.90 -14.12
N VAL A 91 -23.57 -8.50 -13.38
CA VAL A 91 -23.54 -9.96 -13.12
C VAL A 91 -24.19 -10.23 -11.77
N LEU A 92 -25.20 -11.10 -11.76
CA LEU A 92 -25.89 -11.56 -10.55
C LEU A 92 -25.60 -13.03 -10.32
N VAL A 93 -25.58 -13.43 -9.05
CA VAL A 93 -25.44 -14.84 -8.67
C VAL A 93 -26.63 -15.23 -7.83
N ASP A 94 -27.48 -16.11 -8.34
CA ASP A 94 -28.56 -16.68 -7.55
C ASP A 94 -28.13 -18.01 -6.93
N ILE A 95 -28.22 -18.05 -5.61
CA ILE A 95 -27.81 -19.18 -4.76
C ILE A 95 -29.02 -19.97 -4.20
N SER A 96 -30.16 -19.91 -4.89
CA SER A 96 -31.39 -20.59 -4.43
C SER A 96 -31.32 -22.10 -4.59
N GLY A 97 -30.58 -22.58 -5.59
CA GLY A 97 -30.36 -24.00 -5.85
C GLY A 97 -28.96 -24.48 -5.46
N GLY A 98 -28.74 -25.78 -5.62
CA GLY A 98 -27.49 -26.45 -5.27
C GLY A 98 -27.41 -26.87 -3.81
N THR A 99 -26.40 -27.65 -3.48
CA THR A 99 -26.12 -28.04 -2.09
C THR A 99 -25.49 -26.87 -1.33
N LYS A 100 -25.43 -26.99 0.00
CA LYS A 100 -24.75 -25.99 0.84
C LYS A 100 -23.29 -25.82 0.42
N THR A 101 -22.63 -26.91 0.03
CA THR A 101 -21.24 -26.92 -0.39
C THR A 101 -21.05 -26.21 -1.73
N MET A 102 -21.92 -26.47 -2.72
CA MET A 102 -21.95 -25.71 -3.98
C MET A 102 -22.12 -24.21 -3.75
N VAL A 103 -23.13 -23.85 -2.95
CA VAL A 103 -23.44 -22.44 -2.62
C VAL A 103 -22.27 -21.78 -1.90
N ALA A 104 -21.71 -22.42 -0.88
CA ALA A 104 -20.56 -21.90 -0.13
C ALA A 104 -19.34 -21.69 -1.04
N GLY A 105 -19.04 -22.65 -1.92
CA GLY A 105 -17.93 -22.55 -2.88
C GLY A 105 -18.10 -21.36 -3.84
N LEU A 106 -19.31 -21.17 -4.38
CA LEU A 106 -19.59 -20.04 -5.26
C LEU A 106 -19.52 -18.69 -4.54
N VAL A 107 -20.10 -18.59 -3.34
CA VAL A 107 -20.02 -17.35 -2.54
C VAL A 107 -18.57 -17.01 -2.23
N LEU A 108 -17.76 -17.98 -1.79
CA LEU A 108 -16.33 -17.79 -1.55
C LEU A 108 -15.55 -17.37 -2.81
N ALA A 109 -15.89 -17.95 -3.96
CA ALA A 109 -15.26 -17.62 -5.24
C ALA A 109 -15.57 -16.19 -5.69
N LEU A 110 -16.77 -15.71 -5.42
CA LEU A 110 -17.32 -14.49 -6.04
C LEU A 110 -17.36 -13.29 -5.11
N SER A 111 -17.23 -13.49 -3.80
CA SER A 111 -17.02 -12.41 -2.83
C SER A 111 -15.78 -11.57 -3.17
N GLY A 112 -15.90 -10.26 -3.01
CA GLY A 112 -14.90 -9.25 -3.29
C GLY A 112 -14.84 -8.81 -4.76
N LYS A 113 -15.70 -9.36 -5.64
CA LYS A 113 -15.64 -9.12 -7.10
C LYS A 113 -16.74 -8.18 -7.63
N GLY A 114 -17.44 -7.48 -6.75
CA GLY A 114 -18.50 -6.54 -7.13
C GLY A 114 -19.76 -7.25 -7.65
N ILE A 115 -20.02 -8.45 -7.14
CA ILE A 115 -21.15 -9.30 -7.51
C ILE A 115 -22.30 -9.08 -6.53
N THR A 116 -23.52 -9.00 -7.05
CA THR A 116 -24.73 -9.03 -6.24
C THR A 116 -25.25 -10.46 -6.17
N PHE A 117 -25.40 -10.96 -4.95
CA PHE A 117 -25.99 -12.29 -4.73
C PHE A 117 -27.51 -12.16 -4.61
N SER A 118 -28.25 -13.20 -4.98
CA SER A 118 -29.68 -13.32 -4.74
C SER A 118 -30.05 -14.68 -4.20
N TYR A 119 -31.15 -14.72 -3.46
CA TYR A 119 -31.72 -15.94 -2.92
C TYR A 119 -33.24 -15.84 -2.92
N VAL A 120 -33.89 -16.88 -3.43
CA VAL A 120 -35.35 -17.05 -3.42
C VAL A 120 -35.72 -17.79 -2.14
N GLY A 121 -36.19 -17.02 -1.17
CA GLY A 121 -36.80 -17.55 0.05
C GLY A 121 -38.30 -17.68 -0.08
N GLY A 122 -38.94 -18.20 0.96
CA GLY A 122 -40.39 -18.24 1.10
C GLY A 122 -40.85 -17.52 2.35
N THR A 123 -42.02 -16.90 2.31
CA THR A 123 -42.71 -16.43 3.53
C THR A 123 -43.36 -17.60 4.30
N LYS A 124 -43.54 -18.76 3.64
CA LYS A 124 -44.02 -20.01 4.22
C LYS A 124 -43.11 -21.17 3.82
N ARG A 125 -42.99 -22.16 4.71
CA ARG A 125 -42.27 -23.41 4.45
C ARG A 125 -43.15 -24.63 4.75
N ASP A 126 -42.97 -25.70 3.99
CA ASP A 126 -43.61 -26.99 4.26
C ASP A 126 -42.94 -27.72 5.44
N ALA A 127 -43.47 -28.90 5.81
CA ALA A 127 -42.94 -29.70 6.91
C ALA A 127 -41.50 -30.20 6.69
N GLN A 128 -41.01 -30.17 5.44
CA GLN A 128 -39.66 -30.53 5.05
C GLN A 128 -38.75 -29.29 4.91
N GLY A 129 -39.26 -28.10 5.25
CA GLY A 129 -38.51 -26.85 5.20
C GLY A 129 -38.37 -26.24 3.80
N ARG A 130 -39.06 -26.77 2.78
CA ARG A 130 -39.09 -26.24 1.41
C ARG A 130 -40.05 -25.07 1.30
N VAL A 131 -39.77 -24.13 0.40
CA VAL A 131 -40.66 -22.98 0.14
C VAL A 131 -41.99 -23.48 -0.44
N VAL A 132 -43.10 -23.03 0.12
CA VAL A 132 -44.43 -23.35 -0.43
C VAL A 132 -44.64 -22.54 -1.71
N SER A 133 -45.06 -23.21 -2.79
CA SER A 133 -45.32 -22.56 -4.08
C SER A 133 -46.32 -21.40 -3.94
N GLY A 134 -46.01 -20.26 -4.56
CA GLY A 134 -46.76 -19.00 -4.48
C GLY A 134 -46.43 -18.13 -3.27
N SER A 135 -45.45 -18.52 -2.45
CA SER A 135 -44.98 -17.75 -1.28
C SER A 135 -43.54 -17.24 -1.41
N GLU A 136 -42.95 -17.42 -2.60
CA GLU A 136 -41.60 -17.03 -2.97
C GLU A 136 -41.38 -15.52 -2.80
N ARG A 137 -40.17 -15.15 -2.35
CA ARG A 137 -39.67 -13.78 -2.36
C ARG A 137 -38.19 -13.79 -2.67
N MET A 138 -37.80 -13.03 -3.70
CA MET A 138 -36.40 -12.77 -3.99
C MET A 138 -35.81 -11.82 -2.95
N ARG A 139 -34.62 -12.17 -2.45
CA ARG A 139 -33.80 -11.30 -1.61
C ARG A 139 -32.48 -11.05 -2.31
N LEU A 140 -32.11 -9.79 -2.45
CA LEU A 140 -30.74 -9.42 -2.81
C LEU A 140 -29.87 -9.47 -1.56
N LEU A 141 -28.72 -10.09 -1.68
CA LEU A 141 -27.73 -10.26 -0.64
C LEU A 141 -26.51 -9.41 -1.02
N GLU A 142 -26.15 -8.47 -0.15
CA GLU A 142 -24.95 -7.67 -0.31
C GLU A 142 -23.73 -8.51 0.08
N ASP A 143 -22.67 -8.43 -0.73
CA ASP A 143 -21.38 -9.04 -0.41
C ASP A 143 -20.78 -8.41 0.87
N PRO A 144 -20.55 -9.17 1.96
CA PRO A 144 -20.02 -8.62 3.19
C PRO A 144 -18.63 -8.02 3.02
N THR A 145 -17.80 -8.59 2.13
CA THR A 145 -16.44 -8.06 1.90
C THR A 145 -16.47 -6.67 1.28
N TYR A 146 -17.48 -6.43 0.44
CA TYR A 146 -17.83 -5.10 -0.06
C TYR A 146 -18.35 -4.27 1.13
N ARG A 147 -19.40 -4.69 1.83
CA ARG A 147 -19.98 -3.91 2.95
C ARG A 147 -18.94 -3.42 3.97
N TYR A 148 -17.95 -4.25 4.30
CA TYR A 148 -16.90 -3.97 5.29
C TYR A 148 -15.56 -3.46 4.72
N GLY A 149 -15.45 -3.28 3.40
CA GLY A 149 -14.26 -2.71 2.76
C GLY A 149 -12.95 -3.49 2.99
N LEU A 150 -13.04 -4.82 3.13
CA LEU A 150 -11.90 -5.66 3.52
C LEU A 150 -10.76 -5.62 2.49
N ARG A 151 -11.11 -5.54 1.20
CA ARG A 151 -10.16 -5.45 0.10
C ARG A 151 -9.37 -4.14 0.18
N GLU A 152 -10.07 -3.02 0.37
CA GLU A 152 -9.46 -1.70 0.47
C GLU A 152 -8.59 -1.58 1.72
N TRP A 153 -9.06 -2.11 2.86
CA TRP A 153 -8.28 -2.13 4.10
C TRP A 153 -6.98 -2.94 3.97
N GLU A 154 -7.04 -4.15 3.40
CA GLU A 154 -5.83 -4.95 3.17
C GLU A 154 -4.91 -4.33 2.12
N GLY A 155 -5.47 -3.65 1.11
CA GLY A 155 -4.70 -2.85 0.16
C GLY A 155 -3.92 -1.72 0.84
N PHE A 156 -4.61 -0.95 1.69
CA PHE A 156 -4.01 0.10 2.52
C PHE A 156 -2.87 -0.46 3.39
N ARG A 157 -3.14 -1.56 4.11
CA ARG A 157 -2.17 -2.17 5.03
C ARG A 157 -0.88 -2.59 4.31
N ARG A 158 -1.00 -3.28 3.18
CA ARG A 158 0.15 -3.69 2.36
C ARG A 158 0.91 -2.49 1.81
N ALA A 159 0.20 -1.50 1.28
CA ALA A 159 0.81 -0.30 0.73
C ALA A 159 1.58 0.50 1.81
N TRP A 160 0.97 0.71 2.98
CA TRP A 160 1.61 1.40 4.11
C TRP A 160 2.88 0.67 4.56
N ASN A 161 2.79 -0.65 4.78
CA ASN A 161 3.92 -1.43 5.26
C ASN A 161 5.06 -1.50 4.22
N GLY A 162 4.73 -1.37 2.92
CA GLY A 162 5.68 -1.21 1.83
C GLY A 162 6.16 0.23 1.59
N ALA A 163 5.84 1.19 2.48
CA ALA A 163 6.13 2.60 2.33
C ALA A 163 5.63 3.21 0.99
N ASP A 164 4.51 2.71 0.46
CA ASP A 164 3.77 3.31 -0.65
C ASP A 164 2.58 4.13 -0.13
N PHE A 165 2.89 5.28 0.46
CA PHE A 165 1.88 6.12 1.10
C PHE A 165 0.90 6.74 0.09
N ARG A 166 1.30 6.87 -1.18
CA ARG A 166 0.39 7.28 -2.25
C ARG A 166 -0.68 6.21 -2.49
N ALA A 167 -0.27 4.96 -2.70
CA ALA A 167 -1.21 3.85 -2.85
C ALA A 167 -2.06 3.64 -1.59
N ALA A 168 -1.47 3.78 -0.38
CA ALA A 168 -2.21 3.69 0.88
C ALA A 168 -3.33 4.74 0.95
N ARG A 169 -3.05 5.99 0.61
CA ARG A 169 -4.06 7.07 0.51
C ARG A 169 -5.15 6.76 -0.53
N ASP A 170 -4.77 6.17 -1.66
CA ASP A 170 -5.72 5.86 -2.74
C ASP A 170 -6.70 4.77 -2.29
N PHE A 171 -6.22 3.70 -1.62
CA PHE A 171 -7.10 2.69 -1.01
C PHE A 171 -8.04 3.26 0.06
N LEU A 172 -7.58 4.21 0.88
CA LEU A 172 -8.47 4.90 1.82
C LEU A 172 -9.51 5.77 1.13
N SER A 173 -9.18 6.34 -0.04
CA SER A 173 -10.14 7.09 -0.84
C SER A 173 -11.22 6.18 -1.43
N GLU A 174 -10.85 4.98 -1.89
CA GLU A 174 -11.80 3.94 -2.29
C GLU A 174 -12.70 3.54 -1.12
N LEU A 175 -12.13 3.36 0.08
CA LEU A 175 -12.89 2.99 1.27
C LEU A 175 -13.90 4.08 1.68
N LEU A 176 -13.49 5.35 1.62
CA LEU A 176 -14.34 6.51 1.91
C LEU A 176 -15.47 6.74 0.90
N ALA A 177 -15.40 6.16 -0.29
CA ALA A 177 -16.48 6.21 -1.28
C ALA A 177 -17.63 5.22 -0.98
N ARG A 178 -17.47 4.38 0.04
CA ARG A 178 -18.42 3.32 0.42
C ARG A 178 -19.43 3.84 1.45
N PRO A 179 -20.58 3.18 1.63
CA PRO A 179 -21.48 3.46 2.76
C PRO A 179 -20.82 3.13 4.10
N LEU A 180 -20.42 4.15 4.86
CA LEU A 180 -19.77 4.01 6.17
C LEU A 180 -20.65 4.55 7.30
N THR A 181 -20.47 4.02 8.52
CA THR A 181 -21.01 4.66 9.71
C THR A 181 -20.34 6.03 9.93
N PRO A 182 -20.97 6.97 10.65
CA PRO A 182 -20.36 8.27 10.94
C PRO A 182 -18.99 8.17 11.64
N SER A 183 -18.80 7.14 12.49
CA SER A 183 -17.52 6.92 13.16
C SER A 183 -16.44 6.44 12.20
N GLU A 184 -16.77 5.49 11.32
CA GLU A 184 -15.85 4.98 10.29
C GLU A 184 -15.46 6.08 9.31
N GLN A 185 -16.42 6.86 8.83
CA GLN A 185 -16.16 8.00 7.93
C GLN A 185 -15.13 8.95 8.54
N ARG A 186 -15.29 9.32 9.82
CA ARG A 186 -14.33 10.18 10.52
C ARG A 186 -12.96 9.53 10.64
N PHE A 187 -12.90 8.28 11.10
CA PHE A 187 -11.64 7.55 11.27
C PHE A 187 -10.85 7.49 9.96
N TYR A 188 -11.48 7.01 8.87
CA TYR A 188 -10.79 6.84 7.59
C TYR A 188 -10.42 8.18 6.94
N THR A 189 -11.19 9.25 7.20
CA THR A 189 -10.83 10.61 6.76
C THR A 189 -9.55 11.09 7.45
N HIS A 190 -9.44 10.92 8.77
CA HIS A 190 -8.22 11.28 9.48
C HIS A 190 -7.06 10.36 9.12
N LEU A 191 -7.28 9.06 8.98
CA LEU A 191 -6.24 8.12 8.55
C LEU A 191 -5.72 8.42 7.14
N LYS A 192 -6.58 8.93 6.24
CA LYS A 192 -6.16 9.43 4.93
C LYS A 192 -5.25 10.65 5.07
N GLY A 193 -5.61 11.62 5.91
CA GLY A 193 -4.75 12.76 6.23
C GLY A 193 -3.41 12.37 6.85
N VAL A 194 -3.39 11.34 7.71
CA VAL A 194 -2.15 10.75 8.24
C VAL A 194 -1.32 10.12 7.11
N SER A 195 -1.94 9.38 6.18
CA SER A 195 -1.24 8.78 5.03
C SER A 195 -0.63 9.83 4.11
N GLU A 196 -1.34 10.93 3.86
CA GLU A 196 -0.81 12.09 3.12
C GLU A 196 0.38 12.74 3.85
N ALA A 197 0.33 12.82 5.18
CA ALA A 197 1.44 13.31 5.98
C ALA A 197 2.68 12.43 5.87
N MET A 198 2.51 11.10 5.88
CA MET A 198 3.60 10.15 5.70
C MET A 198 4.20 10.24 4.29
N LEU A 199 3.38 10.47 3.26
CA LEU A 199 3.85 10.73 1.90
C LEU A 199 4.72 12.00 1.85
N ASP A 200 4.25 13.10 2.43
CA ASP A 200 5.03 14.34 2.50
C ASP A 200 6.35 14.15 3.25
N TRP A 201 6.31 13.41 4.37
CA TRP A 201 7.53 13.12 5.14
C TRP A 201 8.50 12.27 4.30
N ASP A 202 8.02 11.25 3.61
CA ASP A 202 8.85 10.39 2.76
C ASP A 202 9.46 11.12 1.54
N LEU A 203 8.90 12.28 1.19
CA LEU A 203 9.40 13.21 0.18
C LEU A 203 10.20 14.38 0.78
N PHE A 204 10.48 14.38 2.08
CA PHE A 204 11.16 15.46 2.82
C PHE A 204 10.41 16.80 2.85
N HIS A 205 9.10 16.81 2.57
CA HIS A 205 8.23 17.96 2.81
C HIS A 205 7.84 18.06 4.31
N HIS A 206 8.84 18.12 5.20
CA HIS A 206 8.68 17.95 6.65
C HIS A 206 7.63 18.89 7.26
N LYS A 207 7.57 20.14 6.80
CA LYS A 207 6.60 21.13 7.31
C LYS A 207 5.15 20.73 6.96
N ALA A 208 4.92 20.27 5.73
CA ALA A 208 3.61 19.83 5.28
C ALA A 208 3.19 18.54 6.00
N ALA A 209 4.14 17.61 6.19
CA ALA A 209 3.93 16.40 6.97
C ALA A 209 3.51 16.72 8.42
N TRP A 210 4.22 17.64 9.07
CA TRP A 210 3.92 18.04 10.44
C TRP A 210 2.51 18.62 10.58
N GLN A 211 2.14 19.55 9.70
CA GLN A 211 0.82 20.18 9.71
C GLN A 211 -0.31 19.15 9.57
N LYS A 212 -0.15 18.17 8.68
CA LYS A 212 -1.14 17.09 8.51
C LYS A 212 -1.16 16.13 9.72
N LEU A 213 -0.01 15.77 10.29
CA LEU A 213 0.04 14.94 11.51
C LEU A 213 -0.56 15.66 12.73
N GLU A 214 -0.37 16.98 12.86
CA GLU A 214 -1.06 17.80 13.87
C GLU A 214 -2.58 17.75 13.71
N ALA A 215 -3.07 17.91 12.49
CA ALA A 215 -4.51 17.95 12.23
C ALA A 215 -5.21 16.58 12.35
N HIS A 216 -4.52 15.48 12.02
CA HIS A 216 -5.19 14.20 11.79
C HIS A 216 -4.79 13.06 12.72
N LEU A 217 -3.62 13.08 13.36
CA LEU A 217 -3.15 11.93 14.14
C LEU A 217 -3.97 11.70 15.42
N GLU A 218 -4.17 12.75 16.23
CA GLU A 218 -4.92 12.63 17.49
C GLU A 218 -6.37 12.19 17.25
N PRO A 219 -7.14 12.80 16.33
CA PRO A 219 -8.51 12.36 16.09
C PRO A 219 -8.61 10.91 15.61
N ALA A 220 -7.66 10.44 14.77
CA ALA A 220 -7.63 9.04 14.35
C ALA A 220 -7.38 8.09 15.53
N LEU A 221 -6.45 8.44 16.42
CA LEU A 221 -6.12 7.64 17.58
C LEU A 221 -7.30 7.57 18.55
N THR A 222 -7.90 8.70 18.92
CA THR A 222 -9.04 8.72 19.84
C THR A 222 -10.20 7.85 19.35
N ILE A 223 -10.47 7.84 18.05
CA ILE A 223 -11.50 6.97 17.48
C ILE A 223 -11.09 5.49 17.57
N ALA A 224 -9.82 5.16 17.29
CA ALA A 224 -9.32 3.79 17.41
C ALA A 224 -9.36 3.26 18.85
N GLU A 225 -9.05 4.11 19.83
CA GLU A 225 -9.16 3.81 21.27
C GLU A 225 -10.61 3.57 21.68
N ALA A 226 -11.54 4.43 21.26
CA ALA A 226 -12.95 4.27 21.54
C ALA A 226 -13.54 2.97 20.96
N TRP A 227 -12.97 2.48 19.86
CA TRP A 227 -13.34 1.18 19.28
C TRP A 227 -12.70 -0.02 19.99
N GLY A 228 -11.71 0.18 20.87
CA GLY A 228 -10.95 -0.91 21.50
C GLY A 228 -10.05 -1.69 20.52
N HIS A 229 -9.70 -1.10 19.37
CA HIS A 229 -8.88 -1.77 18.36
C HIS A 229 -7.38 -1.65 18.67
N GLY A 230 -6.89 -2.48 19.59
CA GLY A 230 -5.50 -2.40 20.08
C GLY A 230 -4.41 -2.42 19.01
N ALA A 231 -4.61 -3.11 17.88
CA ALA A 231 -3.65 -3.07 16.76
C ALA A 231 -3.56 -1.68 16.11
N LYS A 232 -4.70 -1.02 15.88
CA LYS A 232 -4.76 0.32 15.29
C LYS A 232 -4.16 1.37 16.24
N VAL A 233 -4.47 1.25 17.54
CA VAL A 233 -3.96 2.11 18.61
C VAL A 233 -2.43 2.07 18.64
N ARG A 234 -1.82 0.88 18.72
CA ARG A 234 -0.35 0.73 18.77
C ARG A 234 0.37 1.43 17.60
N VAL A 235 -0.19 1.34 16.40
CA VAL A 235 0.40 1.95 15.19
C VAL A 235 0.34 3.47 15.26
N LEU A 236 -0.82 4.02 15.65
CA LEU A 236 -1.02 5.46 15.75
C LEU A 236 -0.25 6.07 16.93
N GLU A 237 -0.11 5.36 18.05
CA GLU A 237 0.76 5.76 19.16
C GLU A 237 2.24 5.78 18.74
N GLY A 238 2.72 4.74 18.05
CA GLY A 238 4.08 4.73 17.53
C GLY A 238 4.37 5.89 16.55
N LEU A 239 3.34 6.40 15.86
CA LEU A 239 3.45 7.59 15.03
C LEU A 239 3.55 8.89 15.84
N LYS A 240 2.96 8.95 17.05
CA LYS A 240 3.17 10.09 17.96
C LYS A 240 4.65 10.16 18.36
N ASP A 241 5.25 9.03 18.70
CA ASP A 241 6.68 8.97 19.01
C ASP A 241 7.52 9.37 17.81
N ALA A 242 7.17 8.90 16.61
CA ALA A 242 7.86 9.30 15.38
C ALA A 242 7.76 10.81 15.14
N LYS A 243 6.59 11.40 15.35
CA LYS A 243 6.33 12.83 15.17
C LYS A 243 7.26 13.72 16.00
N THR A 244 7.70 13.28 17.19
CA THR A 244 8.71 14.02 17.97
C THR A 244 10.03 14.21 17.21
N ARG A 245 10.44 13.23 16.40
CA ARG A 245 11.64 13.32 15.56
C ARG A 245 11.45 14.29 14.41
N LEU A 246 10.26 14.32 13.81
CA LEU A 246 9.91 15.31 12.80
C LEU A 246 9.98 16.73 13.37
N ARG A 247 9.58 16.93 14.63
CA ARG A 247 9.72 18.22 15.31
C ARG A 247 11.18 18.66 15.42
N ALA A 248 12.07 17.75 15.82
CA ALA A 248 13.50 18.03 15.95
C ALA A 248 14.14 18.49 14.62
N ILE A 249 13.67 17.98 13.48
CA ILE A 249 14.09 18.44 12.15
C ILE A 249 13.60 19.87 11.88
N LEU A 250 12.33 20.15 12.18
CA LEU A 250 11.71 21.44 11.92
C LEU A 250 12.28 22.57 12.79
N ASP A 251 12.60 22.30 14.05
CA ASP A 251 13.20 23.29 14.97
C ASP A 251 14.59 23.77 14.49
N LYS A 252 15.19 23.05 13.54
CA LYS A 252 16.48 23.38 12.92
C LYS A 252 16.35 23.97 11.52
N GLU A 253 15.13 24.29 11.06
CA GLU A 253 14.85 25.01 9.82
C GLU A 253 15.52 24.41 8.57
N ASN A 254 15.49 23.07 8.44
CA ASN A 254 16.12 22.33 7.34
C ASN A 254 17.65 22.45 7.26
N LYS A 255 18.32 22.85 8.35
CA LYS A 255 19.79 22.78 8.43
C LYS A 255 20.27 21.31 8.44
N PRO A 256 21.48 21.03 7.92
CA PRO A 256 22.08 19.70 7.92
C PRO A 256 22.39 19.31 9.37
N THR A 257 21.52 18.51 9.98
CA THR A 257 21.66 18.06 11.38
C THR A 257 21.65 16.55 11.43
N PHE A 258 22.14 15.95 12.52
CA PHE A 258 22.07 14.49 12.66
C PHE A 258 20.63 13.94 12.68
N ALA A 259 19.64 14.75 13.10
CA ALA A 259 18.23 14.37 13.01
C ALA A 259 17.77 14.24 11.54
N LEU A 260 18.11 15.22 10.69
CA LEU A 260 17.80 15.15 9.26
C LEU A 260 18.59 14.05 8.55
N LEU A 261 19.84 13.83 8.94
CA LEU A 261 20.67 12.73 8.44
C LEU A 261 20.03 11.37 8.76
N ALA A 262 19.60 11.16 9.99
CA ALA A 262 18.95 9.91 10.40
C ALA A 262 17.65 9.67 9.60
N ASP A 263 16.90 10.72 9.29
CA ASP A 263 15.69 10.65 8.45
C ASP A 263 16.03 10.28 7.00
N LEU A 264 17.10 10.86 6.42
CA LEU A 264 17.60 10.53 5.08
C LEU A 264 18.07 9.07 4.99
N LEU A 265 18.79 8.59 6.00
CA LEU A 265 19.23 7.19 6.08
C LEU A 265 18.04 6.23 6.18
N ALA A 266 17.04 6.54 7.02
CA ALA A 266 15.82 5.75 7.11
C ALA A 266 15.02 5.78 5.79
N ASN A 267 15.03 6.89 5.05
CA ASN A 267 14.43 6.98 3.73
C ASN A 267 15.18 6.11 2.70
N ALA A 268 16.51 6.03 2.77
CA ALA A 268 17.30 5.12 1.95
C ALA A 268 16.90 3.65 2.21
N GLU A 269 16.71 3.25 3.46
CA GLU A 269 16.23 1.92 3.82
C GLU A 269 14.85 1.61 3.24
N ARG A 270 13.92 2.58 3.28
CA ARG A 270 12.59 2.41 2.66
C ARG A 270 12.66 2.25 1.15
N ARG A 271 13.60 2.90 0.45
CA ARG A 271 13.82 2.68 -0.99
C ARG A 271 14.39 1.29 -1.26
N ALA A 272 15.38 0.85 -0.48
CA ALA A 272 15.97 -0.47 -0.61
C ALA A 272 14.99 -1.61 -0.31
N ALA A 273 14.13 -1.45 0.70
CA ALA A 273 13.07 -2.42 1.02
C ALA A 273 12.08 -2.63 -0.14
N ARG A 274 11.99 -1.66 -1.07
CA ARG A 274 11.20 -1.75 -2.31
C ARG A 274 12.00 -2.21 -3.53
N GLY A 275 13.24 -2.67 -3.34
CA GLY A 275 14.14 -3.09 -4.42
C GLY A 275 14.71 -1.93 -5.25
N ARG A 276 14.57 -0.67 -4.80
CA ARG A 276 15.10 0.51 -5.52
C ARG A 276 16.50 0.86 -5.02
N TYR A 277 17.47 0.00 -5.36
CA TYR A 277 18.83 0.11 -4.80
C TYR A 277 19.61 1.31 -5.33
N ASP A 278 19.47 1.71 -6.60
CA ASP A 278 20.11 2.92 -7.12
C ASP A 278 19.61 4.19 -6.39
N ASP A 279 18.30 4.29 -6.16
CA ASP A 279 17.67 5.37 -5.38
C ASP A 279 18.19 5.40 -3.94
N ALA A 280 18.28 4.22 -3.30
CA ALA A 280 18.75 4.08 -1.95
C ALA A 280 20.24 4.46 -1.84
N LEU A 281 21.06 4.02 -2.79
CA LEU A 281 22.48 4.30 -2.85
C LEU A 281 22.74 5.81 -2.98
N ALA A 282 22.03 6.51 -3.88
CA ALA A 282 22.15 7.95 -4.03
C ALA A 282 21.90 8.72 -2.71
N ARG A 283 20.96 8.24 -1.88
CA ARG A 283 20.69 8.81 -0.56
C ARG A 283 21.82 8.55 0.45
N LEU A 284 22.45 7.38 0.40
CA LEU A 284 23.63 7.09 1.24
C LEU A 284 24.81 8.01 0.89
N TYR A 285 24.98 8.37 -0.39
CA TYR A 285 25.99 9.38 -0.78
C TYR A 285 25.68 10.76 -0.20
N ARG A 286 24.45 11.24 -0.36
CA ARG A 286 24.04 12.52 0.23
C ARG A 286 24.17 12.49 1.76
N ALA A 287 23.96 11.34 2.38
CA ALA A 287 24.13 11.16 3.82
C ALA A 287 25.58 11.40 4.27
N ILE A 288 26.59 11.07 3.48
CA ILE A 288 28.00 11.37 3.82
C ILE A 288 28.26 12.87 3.83
N GLU A 289 27.85 13.56 2.77
CA GLU A 289 28.02 15.02 2.68
C GLU A 289 27.29 15.72 3.83
N MET A 290 26.04 15.33 4.07
CA MET A 290 25.23 15.88 5.16
C MET A 290 25.82 15.56 6.54
N ALA A 291 26.45 14.40 6.73
CA ALA A 291 27.10 14.06 8.00
C ALA A 291 28.28 14.98 8.31
N VAL A 292 29.08 15.33 7.30
CA VAL A 292 30.19 16.29 7.44
C VAL A 292 29.67 17.70 7.69
N GLU A 293 28.63 18.11 6.95
CA GLU A 293 27.97 19.40 7.18
C GLU A 293 27.39 19.50 8.60
N ALA A 294 26.76 18.43 9.09
CA ALA A 294 26.18 18.38 10.44
C ALA A 294 27.24 18.41 11.54
N ASP A 295 28.32 17.62 11.39
CA ASP A 295 29.44 17.60 12.34
C ASP A 295 30.08 18.99 12.49
N ILE A 296 30.28 19.70 11.37
CA ILE A 296 30.85 21.05 11.39
C ILE A 296 29.85 22.05 11.99
N LEU A 297 28.58 22.00 11.59
CA LEU A 297 27.55 22.88 12.11
C LEU A 297 27.40 22.75 13.63
N GLU A 298 27.40 21.53 14.18
CA GLU A 298 27.26 21.33 15.63
C GLU A 298 28.47 21.82 16.42
N ARG A 299 29.68 21.67 15.89
CA ARG A 299 30.91 22.12 16.57
C ARG A 299 31.13 23.63 16.49
N THR A 300 30.70 24.26 15.41
CA THR A 300 31.12 25.64 15.06
C THR A 300 29.97 26.62 14.85
N GLY A 301 28.75 26.14 14.61
CA GLY A 301 27.62 26.96 14.17
C GLY A 301 27.70 27.37 12.69
N VAL A 302 28.75 26.98 11.97
CA VAL A 302 29.00 27.36 10.57
C VAL A 302 28.34 26.37 9.61
N LEU A 303 27.65 26.90 8.60
CA LEU A 303 27.22 26.16 7.43
C LEU A 303 28.28 26.30 6.34
N LEU A 304 28.99 25.21 6.01
CA LEU A 304 30.09 25.24 5.06
C LEU A 304 29.73 25.76 3.66
N TYR A 305 28.47 25.73 3.25
CA TYR A 305 28.03 26.23 1.96
C TYR A 305 27.50 27.68 2.02
N ASP A 306 27.36 28.28 3.20
CA ASP A 306 26.79 29.61 3.40
C ASP A 306 27.78 30.52 4.14
N GLU A 307 28.38 31.43 3.38
CA GLU A 307 29.38 32.36 3.89
C GLU A 307 28.83 33.30 4.95
N THR A 308 27.52 33.56 4.98
CA THR A 308 26.90 34.47 5.96
C THR A 308 26.98 33.95 7.38
N THR A 309 27.12 32.63 7.55
CA THR A 309 27.26 31.97 8.85
C THR A 309 28.66 32.03 9.45
N PHE A 310 29.67 32.40 8.66
CA PHE A 310 31.04 32.58 9.13
C PHE A 310 31.18 33.94 9.81
N VAL A 311 30.80 34.00 11.09
CA VAL A 311 30.84 35.22 11.92
C VAL A 311 31.81 35.08 13.09
N GLY A 312 32.18 36.21 13.71
CA GLY A 312 33.02 36.22 14.91
C GLY A 312 34.42 35.66 14.65
N GLU A 313 34.81 34.61 15.39
CA GLU A 313 36.13 33.98 15.21
C GLU A 313 36.30 33.27 13.85
N TYR A 314 35.18 32.91 13.19
CA TYR A 314 35.17 32.22 11.90
C TYR A 314 35.20 33.15 10.69
N GLU A 315 35.09 34.47 10.89
CA GLU A 315 35.04 35.50 9.84
C GLU A 315 36.19 35.35 8.82
N LYS A 316 37.41 35.11 9.31
CA LYS A 316 38.63 34.93 8.48
C LYS A 316 38.57 33.69 7.59
N HIS A 317 37.64 32.78 7.85
CA HIS A 317 37.46 31.54 7.11
C HIS A 317 36.32 31.59 6.07
N ARG A 318 35.66 32.75 5.85
CA ARG A 318 34.65 32.94 4.79
C ARG A 318 35.04 32.36 3.41
N PRO A 319 36.30 32.43 2.93
CA PRO A 319 36.67 31.85 1.63
C PRO A 319 36.42 30.34 1.50
N TRP A 320 36.34 29.60 2.61
CA TRP A 320 36.00 28.17 2.59
C TRP A 320 34.60 27.90 2.08
N ALA A 321 33.66 28.83 2.27
CA ALA A 321 32.29 28.67 1.80
C ALA A 321 32.20 28.60 0.28
N LYS A 322 32.92 29.50 -0.40
CA LYS A 322 33.04 29.50 -1.87
C LYS A 322 33.68 28.20 -2.36
N ARG A 323 34.79 27.78 -1.73
CA ARG A 323 35.50 26.54 -2.08
C ARG A 323 34.60 25.31 -1.96
N TYR A 324 33.72 25.28 -0.95
CA TYR A 324 32.80 24.16 -0.75
C TYR A 324 31.69 24.15 -1.80
N ARG A 325 31.12 25.32 -2.13
CA ARG A 325 30.11 25.45 -3.21
C ARG A 325 30.65 25.09 -4.59
N GLU A 326 31.93 25.35 -4.84
CA GLU A 326 32.61 25.05 -6.10
C GLU A 326 33.12 23.60 -6.19
N ALA A 327 33.02 22.82 -5.11
CA ALA A 327 33.50 21.44 -5.08
C ALA A 327 32.69 20.53 -5.99
N VAL A 328 33.36 19.78 -6.86
CA VAL A 328 32.75 18.85 -7.81
C VAL A 328 32.80 17.43 -7.24
N GLY A 329 31.69 17.02 -6.64
CA GLY A 329 31.48 15.68 -6.11
C GLY A 329 32.13 15.43 -4.74
N LEU A 330 31.89 14.23 -4.22
CA LEU A 330 32.17 13.90 -2.82
C LEU A 330 33.64 14.09 -2.42
N ARG A 331 34.59 13.74 -3.30
CA ARG A 331 36.04 13.83 -2.99
C ARG A 331 36.45 15.26 -2.67
N GLU A 332 36.05 16.20 -3.51
CA GLU A 332 36.41 17.60 -3.36
C GLU A 332 35.68 18.23 -2.18
N ALA A 333 34.41 17.90 -1.98
CA ALA A 333 33.65 18.36 -0.81
C ALA A 333 34.33 17.90 0.50
N LEU A 334 34.74 16.62 0.57
CA LEU A 334 35.49 16.08 1.72
C LEU A 334 36.87 16.75 1.88
N ASN A 335 37.58 17.02 0.78
CA ASN A 335 38.87 17.72 0.83
C ASN A 335 38.74 19.14 1.40
N VAL A 336 37.71 19.87 0.97
CA VAL A 336 37.45 21.23 1.43
C VAL A 336 37.05 21.21 2.91
N ALA A 337 36.14 20.32 3.31
CA ALA A 337 35.74 20.20 4.71
C ALA A 337 36.90 19.78 5.63
N MET A 338 37.71 18.81 5.19
CA MET A 338 38.94 18.41 5.88
C MET A 338 39.91 19.59 6.03
N GLY A 339 40.09 20.37 4.97
CA GLY A 339 40.96 21.55 4.98
C GLY A 339 40.45 22.63 5.93
N PHE A 340 39.13 22.85 6.00
CA PHE A 340 38.53 23.76 6.95
C PHE A 340 38.78 23.31 8.39
N ASP A 341 38.52 22.04 8.71
CA ASP A 341 38.83 21.47 10.03
C ASP A 341 40.31 21.63 10.40
N GLY A 342 41.22 21.40 9.44
CA GLY A 342 42.65 21.63 9.65
C GLY A 342 43.00 23.10 9.92
N ALA A 343 42.33 24.03 9.23
CA ALA A 343 42.50 25.47 9.47
C ALA A 343 41.99 25.93 10.84
N LEU A 344 41.07 25.17 11.45
CA LEU A 344 40.62 25.34 12.83
C LEU A 344 41.51 24.62 13.86
N GLY A 345 42.55 23.90 13.41
CA GLY A 345 43.41 23.09 14.28
C GLY A 345 42.73 21.82 14.81
N CYS A 346 41.59 21.42 14.23
CA CYS A 346 40.91 20.19 14.61
C CYS A 346 41.66 18.97 14.06
N SER A 347 41.67 17.88 14.83
CA SER A 347 42.27 16.61 14.44
C SER A 347 41.29 15.46 14.67
N ASN A 348 41.44 14.39 13.88
CA ASN A 348 40.56 13.23 13.89
C ASN A 348 39.07 13.61 13.72
N THR A 349 38.77 14.57 12.84
CA THR A 349 37.38 14.93 12.52
C THR A 349 36.73 13.92 11.59
N LEU A 350 35.40 13.94 11.49
CA LEU A 350 34.68 13.07 10.56
C LEU A 350 35.13 13.30 9.11
N ALA A 351 35.28 14.55 8.69
CA ALA A 351 35.76 14.91 7.35
C ALA A 351 37.16 14.36 7.06
N GLN A 352 38.09 14.49 8.02
CA GLN A 352 39.46 13.96 7.92
C GLN A 352 39.47 12.44 7.76
N ARG A 353 38.71 11.71 8.59
CA ARG A 353 38.61 10.25 8.49
C ARG A 353 38.02 9.80 7.16
N LEU A 354 36.91 10.43 6.73
CA LEU A 354 36.25 10.10 5.46
C LEU A 354 37.13 10.41 4.25
N TYR A 355 37.85 11.54 4.26
CA TYR A 355 38.77 11.89 3.17
C TYR A 355 39.94 10.89 3.07
N ALA A 356 40.49 10.45 4.21
CA ALA A 356 41.51 9.41 4.24
C ALA A 356 40.98 8.07 3.68
N GLU A 357 39.79 7.64 4.09
CA GLU A 357 39.11 6.44 3.57
C GLU A 357 38.77 6.55 2.07
N TYR A 358 38.56 7.78 1.57
CA TYR A 358 38.34 8.00 0.14
C TYR A 358 39.64 7.82 -0.65
N THR A 359 40.76 8.39 -0.18
CA THR A 359 42.00 8.56 -0.97
C THR A 359 43.02 7.44 -0.80
N ASN A 360 43.09 6.79 0.37
CA ASN A 360 44.13 5.80 0.70
C ASN A 360 43.74 4.35 0.35
N ASN A 361 43.06 4.14 -0.78
CA ASN A 361 42.44 2.85 -1.12
C ASN A 361 41.49 2.29 -0.03
N GLY A 362 40.92 3.19 0.79
CA GLY A 362 39.97 2.82 1.83
C GLY A 362 38.61 2.41 1.30
N LYS A 363 37.71 2.05 2.22
CA LYS A 363 36.39 1.48 1.89
C LYS A 363 35.52 2.48 1.14
N LEU A 364 35.54 3.75 1.54
CA LEU A 364 34.73 4.78 0.90
C LEU A 364 35.10 5.00 -0.57
N GLY A 365 36.39 5.01 -0.90
CA GLY A 365 36.84 5.13 -2.28
C GLY A 365 36.35 3.97 -3.17
N ASN A 366 36.28 2.76 -2.63
CA ASN A 366 35.72 1.59 -3.32
C ASN A 366 34.22 1.75 -3.60
N PHE A 367 33.43 2.13 -2.60
CA PHE A 367 31.99 2.36 -2.79
C PHE A 367 31.74 3.42 -3.87
N VAL A 368 32.47 4.55 -3.84
CA VAL A 368 32.30 5.64 -4.80
C VAL A 368 32.58 5.19 -6.23
N ARG A 369 33.63 4.38 -6.42
CA ARG A 369 33.93 3.78 -7.73
C ARG A 369 32.81 2.88 -8.22
N GLN A 370 32.25 2.04 -7.35
CA GLN A 370 31.12 1.17 -7.72
C GLN A 370 29.87 1.99 -8.04
N ARG A 371 29.58 3.08 -7.31
CA ARG A 371 28.49 4.00 -7.66
C ARG A 371 28.69 4.64 -9.01
N ASN A 372 29.92 5.04 -9.37
CA ASN A 372 30.16 5.66 -10.67
C ASN A 372 29.89 4.72 -11.85
N GLN A 373 29.84 3.40 -11.62
CA GLN A 373 29.45 2.40 -12.62
C GLN A 373 27.92 2.20 -12.72
N SER A 374 27.14 2.80 -11.81
CA SER A 374 25.67 2.72 -11.82
C SER A 374 25.04 3.51 -12.97
N ILE A 375 23.91 3.01 -13.48
CA ILE A 375 23.06 3.64 -14.49
C ILE A 375 22.50 5.01 -14.07
N LEU A 376 22.29 5.26 -12.76
CA LEU A 376 21.86 6.58 -12.26
C LEU A 376 23.04 7.50 -11.92
N ALA A 377 24.26 7.12 -12.28
CA ALA A 377 25.46 7.92 -12.15
C ALA A 377 26.11 8.13 -13.53
N HIS A 378 27.28 7.55 -13.77
CA HIS A 378 28.05 7.73 -15.00
C HIS A 378 28.26 6.41 -15.77
N GLY A 379 27.70 5.31 -15.28
CA GLY A 379 27.87 3.99 -15.86
C GLY A 379 26.59 3.44 -16.49
N HIS A 380 26.52 2.12 -16.58
CA HIS A 380 25.49 1.40 -17.34
C HIS A 380 25.00 0.13 -16.62
N GLN A 381 25.38 -0.07 -15.36
CA GLN A 381 24.99 -1.24 -14.56
C GLN A 381 23.97 -0.86 -13.47
N PRO A 382 23.02 -1.72 -13.11
CA PRO A 382 22.19 -1.49 -11.93
C PRO A 382 22.98 -1.70 -10.63
N VAL A 383 22.55 -1.07 -9.54
CA VAL A 383 23.14 -1.32 -8.21
C VAL A 383 22.59 -2.62 -7.62
N SER A 384 23.49 -3.48 -7.12
CA SER A 384 23.12 -4.73 -6.45
C SER A 384 22.70 -4.49 -4.99
N VAL A 385 21.88 -5.41 -4.46
CA VAL A 385 21.53 -5.42 -3.03
C VAL A 385 22.78 -5.47 -2.15
N THR A 386 23.78 -6.29 -2.51
CA THR A 386 25.03 -6.44 -1.77
C THR A 386 25.78 -5.12 -1.64
N HIS A 387 25.94 -4.39 -2.74
CA HIS A 387 26.62 -3.09 -2.73
C HIS A 387 25.89 -2.09 -1.82
N TYR A 388 24.57 -2.00 -1.91
CA TYR A 388 23.79 -1.15 -1.00
C TYR A 388 23.97 -1.56 0.47
N THR A 389 23.86 -2.85 0.78
CA THR A 389 23.97 -3.40 2.13
C THR A 389 25.35 -3.13 2.74
N GLU A 390 26.44 -3.41 2.00
CA GLU A 390 27.81 -3.15 2.47
C GLU A 390 28.05 -1.67 2.73
N PHE A 391 27.52 -0.79 1.88
CA PHE A 391 27.71 0.65 2.06
C PHE A 391 26.89 1.18 3.25
N ARG A 392 25.65 0.72 3.43
CA ARG A 392 24.84 1.02 4.61
C ARG A 392 25.57 0.59 5.88
N ASP A 393 26.11 -0.63 5.90
CA ASP A 393 26.79 -1.19 7.08
C ASP A 393 28.08 -0.44 7.40
N TYR A 394 28.81 0.02 6.37
CA TYR A 394 29.92 0.93 6.54
C TYR A 394 29.52 2.23 7.24
N LEU A 395 28.42 2.88 6.83
CA LEU A 395 27.93 4.12 7.47
C LEU A 395 27.48 3.88 8.91
N VAL A 396 26.78 2.77 9.18
CA VAL A 396 26.40 2.36 10.54
C VAL A 396 27.65 2.13 11.41
N GLY A 397 28.70 1.55 10.84
CA GLY A 397 30.01 1.36 11.50
C GLY A 397 30.70 2.68 11.86
N LEU A 398 30.40 3.78 11.16
CA LEU A 398 30.84 5.13 11.50
C LEU A 398 29.96 5.82 12.55
N GLY A 399 28.92 5.15 13.05
CA GLY A 399 27.93 5.71 13.97
C GLY A 399 26.81 6.48 13.28
N LEU A 400 26.78 6.53 11.94
CA LEU A 400 25.72 7.19 11.17
C LEU A 400 24.55 6.23 11.02
N ARG A 401 23.55 6.36 11.90
CA ARG A 401 22.43 5.41 12.01
C ARG A 401 21.13 6.01 11.48
N PRO A 402 20.29 5.20 10.82
CA PRO A 402 18.94 5.62 10.44
C PRO A 402 18.07 5.87 11.67
N ALA A 403 17.08 6.75 11.50
CA ALA A 403 16.01 6.89 12.48
C ALA A 403 15.22 5.57 12.60
N PRO A 404 14.58 5.27 13.75
CA PRO A 404 13.75 4.09 13.90
C PRO A 404 12.67 4.01 12.81
N ALA A 405 12.46 2.79 12.30
CA ALA A 405 11.45 2.52 11.28
C ALA A 405 10.07 3.00 11.73
N TRP A 406 9.25 3.43 10.76
CA TRP A 406 7.88 3.81 11.04
C TRP A 406 7.03 2.58 11.39
N PRO A 407 5.99 2.75 12.24
CA PRO A 407 5.09 1.65 12.60
C PRO A 407 4.38 1.05 11.39
N SER A 408 4.11 -0.26 11.46
CA SER A 408 3.42 -1.05 10.43
C SER A 408 2.05 -1.54 10.91
N TRP A 409 1.07 -1.59 10.00
CA TRP A 409 -0.31 -2.05 10.26
C TRP A 409 -0.50 -3.56 10.13
#